data_AF-M1ZXQ0-F1
#
_entry.id   AF-M1ZXQ0-F1
#
_cell.length_a   1.000
_cell.length_b   1.000
_cell.length_c   1.000
_cell.angle_alpha   90.00
_cell.angle_beta   90.00
_cell.angle_gamma   90.00
#
_symmetry.space_group_name_H-M   'P 1'
#
loop_
_entity.id
_entity.type
_entity.pdbx_description
1 polymer ?
#
loop_
_entity_poly.entity_id
_entity_poly.type
_entity_poly.pdbx_seq_one_letter_code
_entity_poly.pdbx_strand_id
1 'polypeptide(L)'
;LYSEQKVFYKRVLNNDKYSYNGGINMASNIEFVEYVCDQISGAGDITYKKMFGDYGVYCNEKIIGLICDNQFFLKITKAGKDLLHEAIEAPAYKGAKPSFLIESLDNREYLAKIVYATYKELPMPKLKKTKK
;
A
#
# COMPACT_ATOMS: atom_id res chain seq x y z
N LEU A 1 -0.43 -5.44 -16.86
CA LEU A 1 -0.66 -5.18 -15.43
C LEU A 1 0.42 -4.30 -14.80
N TYR A 2 1.71 -4.60 -15.00
CA TYR A 2 2.81 -3.66 -14.65
C TYR A 2 2.70 -2.30 -15.39
N SER A 3 2.16 -2.32 -16.61
CA SER A 3 1.98 -1.12 -17.43
C SER A 3 0.89 -0.18 -16.91
N GLU A 4 -0.22 -0.70 -16.39
CA GLU A 4 -1.32 0.15 -15.89
C GLU A 4 -1.00 0.75 -14.51
N GLN A 5 -0.28 0.01 -13.66
CA GLN A 5 0.24 0.53 -12.40
C GLN A 5 1.32 1.59 -12.63
N LYS A 6 2.24 1.39 -13.59
CA LYS A 6 3.17 2.43 -14.03
C LYS A 6 2.45 3.65 -14.61
N VAL A 7 1.37 3.48 -15.38
CA VAL A 7 0.61 4.59 -15.96
C VAL A 7 -0.17 5.37 -14.90
N PHE A 8 -0.79 4.69 -13.93
CA PHE A 8 -1.46 5.35 -12.80
C PHE A 8 -0.44 6.19 -12.00
N TYR A 9 0.71 5.61 -11.69
CA TYR A 9 1.76 6.28 -10.91
C TYR A 9 2.49 7.39 -11.70
N LYS A 10 2.73 7.19 -13.00
CA LYS A 10 3.32 8.21 -13.89
C LYS A 10 2.36 9.38 -14.11
N ARG A 11 1.05 9.14 -14.18
CA ARG A 11 0.03 10.21 -14.29
C ARG A 11 -0.08 11.04 -13.01
N VAL A 12 0.17 10.44 -11.85
CA VAL A 12 0.26 11.13 -10.56
C VAL A 12 1.48 12.06 -10.50
N LEU A 13 2.65 11.61 -10.96
CA LEU A 13 3.91 12.37 -10.84
C LEU A 13 4.15 13.43 -11.93
N ASN A 14 3.50 13.36 -13.10
CA ASN A 14 3.66 14.34 -14.20
C ASN A 14 2.66 15.51 -14.11
N ASN A 15 2.17 15.84 -12.91
CA ASN A 15 1.40 17.07 -12.70
C ASN A 15 2.37 18.13 -12.13
N ASP A 16 2.71 19.15 -12.92
CA ASP A 16 3.58 20.30 -12.55
C ASP A 16 3.08 21.15 -11.36
N LYS A 17 2.07 20.68 -10.61
CA LYS A 17 1.57 21.31 -9.38
C LYS A 17 2.25 20.81 -8.10
N TYR A 18 3.18 19.86 -8.18
CA TYR A 18 4.01 19.43 -7.04
C TYR A 18 5.31 20.22 -6.97
N SER A 19 5.20 21.54 -6.82
CA SER A 19 6.32 22.36 -6.36
C SER A 19 6.36 22.29 -4.84
N TYR A 20 7.31 21.52 -4.31
CA TYR A 20 7.49 21.28 -2.89
C TYR A 20 8.08 22.52 -2.21
N ASN A 21 7.22 23.32 -1.56
CA ASN A 21 7.62 24.51 -0.82
C ASN A 21 7.45 24.25 0.69
N GLY A 22 8.53 23.83 1.36
CA GLY A 22 8.81 24.25 2.75
C GLY A 22 8.18 23.51 3.94
N GLY A 23 8.28 22.18 4.04
CA GLY A 23 8.01 21.48 5.32
C GLY A 23 8.40 20.00 5.32
N ILE A 24 9.63 19.70 5.76
CA ILE A 24 10.30 18.37 5.89
C ILE A 24 9.40 17.14 5.64
N ASN A 25 9.36 16.61 4.41
CA ASN A 25 8.72 15.34 4.04
C ASN A 25 9.73 14.27 4.42
N MET A 26 9.48 13.57 5.51
CA MET A 26 10.30 12.42 5.87
C MET A 26 9.85 11.27 4.97
N ALA A 27 10.65 10.94 3.96
CA ALA A 27 10.52 9.65 3.27
C ALA A 27 10.40 8.55 4.34
N SER A 28 9.48 7.61 4.15
CA SER A 28 9.25 6.58 5.16
C SER A 28 10.55 5.83 5.49
N ASN A 29 10.86 5.65 6.78
CA ASN A 29 12.05 4.91 7.17
C ASN A 29 11.83 3.42 6.91
N ILE A 30 12.88 2.74 6.44
CA ILE A 30 12.89 1.29 6.23
C ILE A 30 12.47 0.52 7.50
N GLU A 31 12.84 0.99 8.69
CA GLU A 31 12.48 0.35 9.96
C GLU A 31 10.96 0.28 10.15
N PHE A 32 10.23 1.34 9.81
CA PHE A 32 8.77 1.35 9.87
C PHE A 32 8.16 0.44 8.79
N VAL A 33 8.75 0.42 7.59
CA VAL A 33 8.31 -0.46 6.50
C VAL A 33 8.45 -1.93 6.90
N GLU A 34 9.59 -2.30 7.48
CA GLU A 34 9.85 -3.66 7.96
C GLU A 34 8.95 -4.03 9.13
N TYR A 35 8.72 -3.09 10.06
CA TYR A 35 7.75 -3.26 11.14
C TYR A 35 6.35 -3.55 10.60
N VAL A 36 5.81 -2.74 9.70
CA VAL A 36 4.50 -2.97 9.08
C VAL A 36 4.46 -4.35 8.40
N CYS A 37 5.50 -4.71 7.65
CA CYS A 37 5.55 -5.99 6.94
C CYS A 37 5.55 -7.19 7.91
N ASP A 38 6.27 -7.08 9.02
CA ASP A 38 6.27 -8.08 10.09
C ASP A 38 4.88 -8.19 10.76
N GLN A 39 4.22 -7.06 11.03
CA GLN A 39 2.89 -7.08 11.64
C GLN A 39 1.83 -7.74 10.75
N ILE A 40 1.95 -7.63 9.42
CA ILE A 40 1.00 -8.21 8.46
C ILE A 40 1.45 -9.54 7.86
N SER A 41 2.58 -10.08 8.29
CA SER A 41 3.21 -11.31 7.76
C SER A 41 2.27 -12.53 7.75
N GLY A 42 1.32 -12.61 8.68
CA GLY A 42 0.33 -13.70 8.75
C GLY A 42 -0.63 -13.78 7.56
N ALA A 43 -0.69 -12.76 6.68
CA ALA A 43 -1.56 -12.75 5.52
C ALA A 43 -1.02 -13.50 4.29
N GLY A 44 0.27 -13.85 4.26
CA GLY A 44 0.92 -14.52 3.13
C GLY A 44 2.37 -14.09 2.93
N ASP A 45 2.88 -14.20 1.70
CA ASP A 45 4.22 -13.68 1.35
C ASP A 45 4.19 -12.15 1.26
N ILE A 46 4.72 -11.48 2.29
CA ILE A 46 4.75 -10.02 2.37
C ILE A 46 6.10 -9.48 1.92
N THR A 47 6.07 -8.62 0.91
CA THR A 47 7.26 -7.94 0.40
C THR A 47 6.99 -6.45 0.16
N TYR A 48 8.04 -5.64 0.14
CA TYR A 48 7.93 -4.23 -0.18
C TYR A 48 8.88 -3.85 -1.32
N LYS A 49 8.54 -2.79 -2.05
CA LYS A 49 9.41 -2.23 -3.09
C LYS A 49 9.43 -0.71 -2.96
N LYS A 50 10.63 -0.15 -2.91
CA LYS A 50 10.83 1.30 -2.94
C LYS A 50 10.39 1.87 -4.29
N MET A 51 9.58 2.91 -4.27
CA MET A 51 9.02 3.59 -5.44
C MET A 51 9.00 5.11 -5.18
N PHE A 52 9.85 5.85 -5.89
CA PHE A 52 9.86 7.32 -5.93
C PHE A 52 9.65 8.02 -4.57
N GLY A 53 10.44 7.66 -3.57
CA GLY A 53 10.41 8.29 -2.23
C GLY A 53 9.75 7.42 -1.15
N ASP A 54 8.83 6.54 -1.52
CA ASP A 54 8.02 5.74 -0.59
C ASP A 54 8.02 4.25 -0.96
N TYR A 55 7.14 3.45 -0.34
CA TYR A 55 7.15 1.99 -0.50
C TYR A 55 5.78 1.45 -0.92
N GLY A 56 5.78 0.59 -1.93
CA GLY A 56 4.64 -0.26 -2.23
C GLY A 56 4.73 -1.56 -1.44
N VAL A 57 3.61 -1.98 -0.82
CA VAL A 57 3.50 -3.21 -0.04
C VAL A 57 2.74 -4.26 -0.86
N TYR A 58 3.28 -5.47 -0.87
CA TYR A 58 2.81 -6.60 -1.65
C TYR A 58 2.47 -7.78 -0.76
N CYS A 59 1.39 -8.49 -1.10
CA CYS A 59 1.05 -9.79 -0.56
C CYS A 59 0.91 -10.78 -1.74
N ASN A 60 1.67 -11.87 -1.74
CA ASN A 60 1.72 -12.88 -2.81
C ASN A 60 1.83 -12.22 -4.20
N GLU A 61 2.84 -11.36 -4.37
CA GLU A 61 3.12 -10.57 -5.58
C GLU A 61 2.05 -9.53 -6.00
N LYS A 62 0.92 -9.42 -5.28
CA LYS A 62 -0.09 -8.38 -5.51
C LYS A 62 0.15 -7.18 -4.63
N ILE A 63 0.09 -5.98 -5.20
CA ILE A 63 0.15 -4.75 -4.41
C ILE A 63 -1.13 -4.57 -3.59
N ILE A 64 -1.01 -4.63 -2.27
CA ILE A 64 -2.12 -4.48 -1.31
C ILE A 64 -2.21 -3.08 -0.74
N GLY A 65 -1.09 -2.34 -0.69
CA GLY A 65 -1.06 -1.03 -0.07
C GLY A 65 0.21 -0.26 -0.37
N LEU A 66 0.33 0.89 0.28
CA LEU A 66 1.46 1.82 0.23
C LEU A 66 1.86 2.20 1.65
N ILE A 67 3.13 2.53 1.85
CA ILE A 67 3.61 3.19 3.06
C ILE A 67 4.17 4.54 2.64
N CYS A 68 3.60 5.61 3.18
CA CYS A 68 3.94 7.01 2.90
C CYS A 68 3.95 7.79 4.22
N ASP A 69 4.95 8.63 4.45
CA ASP A 69 5.09 9.42 5.69
C ASP A 69 5.01 8.57 6.98
N ASN A 70 5.58 7.36 6.97
CA ASN A 70 5.45 6.37 8.06
C ASN A 70 3.99 6.04 8.43
N GLN A 71 3.09 6.05 7.46
CA GLN A 71 1.71 5.61 7.61
C GLN A 71 1.41 4.47 6.63
N PHE A 72 0.62 3.50 7.06
CA PHE A 72 0.22 2.38 6.22
C PHE A 72 -1.15 2.62 5.59
N PHE A 73 -1.18 2.63 4.26
CA PHE A 73 -2.38 2.81 3.43
C PHE A 73 -2.75 1.50 2.74
N LEU A 74 -3.85 0.89 3.15
CA LEU A 74 -4.39 -0.32 2.56
C LEU A 74 -5.42 0.00 1.48
N LYS A 75 -5.42 -0.74 0.36
CA LYS A 75 -6.42 -0.53 -0.68
C LYS A 75 -7.85 -0.75 -0.17
N ILE A 76 -8.75 0.10 -0.65
CA ILE A 76 -10.18 -0.04 -0.37
C ILE A 76 -10.73 -1.26 -1.11
N THR A 77 -11.31 -2.17 -0.32
CA THR A 77 -11.97 -3.41 -0.74
C THR A 77 -13.15 -3.66 0.19
N LYS A 78 -14.22 -4.30 -0.27
CA LYS A 78 -15.43 -4.50 0.52
C LYS A 78 -15.16 -5.37 1.75
N ALA A 79 -14.48 -6.50 1.55
CA ALA A 79 -14.11 -7.44 2.59
C ALA A 79 -13.10 -6.83 3.58
N GLY A 80 -12.16 -6.00 3.11
CA GLY A 80 -11.30 -5.23 4.00
C GLY A 80 -12.08 -4.26 4.88
N LYS A 81 -13.05 -3.53 4.30
CA LYS A 81 -13.90 -2.57 5.02
C LYS A 81 -14.76 -3.25 6.09
N ASP A 82 -15.30 -4.42 5.79
CA ASP A 82 -16.18 -5.19 6.69
C ASP A 82 -15.46 -5.67 7.97
N LEU A 83 -14.14 -5.87 7.88
CA LEU A 83 -13.30 -6.30 9.00
C LEU A 83 -12.67 -5.15 9.78
N LEU A 84 -12.68 -3.92 9.25
CA LEU A 84 -12.16 -2.75 9.92
C LEU A 84 -13.11 -2.35 11.06
N HIS A 85 -12.58 -2.18 12.28
CA HIS A 85 -13.35 -1.63 13.40
C HIS A 85 -13.72 -0.17 13.11
N GLU A 86 -12.77 0.58 12.53
CA GLU A 86 -12.98 1.92 12.03
C GLU A 86 -12.31 2.06 10.66
N ALA A 87 -13.06 2.53 9.67
CA ALA A 87 -12.59 2.68 8.30
C ALA A 87 -12.29 4.15 8.02
N ILE A 88 -11.04 4.56 8.24
CA ILE A 88 -10.57 5.91 7.92
C ILE A 88 -10.10 5.93 6.47
N GLU A 89 -10.82 6.65 5.61
CA GLU A 89 -10.47 6.81 4.20
C GLU A 89 -9.63 8.08 4.00
N ALA A 90 -8.36 7.91 3.63
CA ALA A 90 -7.43 9.00 3.39
C ALA A 90 -6.62 8.79 2.11
N PRO A 91 -6.29 9.85 1.36
CA PRO A 91 -5.37 9.74 0.25
C PRO A 91 -3.93 9.63 0.77
N ALA A 92 -3.15 8.67 0.24
CA ALA A 92 -1.73 8.49 0.64
C ALA A 92 -0.83 9.69 0.33
N TYR A 93 -1.27 10.55 -0.59
CA TYR A 93 -0.66 11.84 -0.93
C TYR A 93 -1.74 12.70 -1.63
N LYS A 94 -1.53 14.01 -1.72
CA LYS A 94 -2.47 14.93 -2.38
C LYS A 94 -2.84 14.44 -3.78
N GLY A 95 -4.13 14.27 -4.08
CA GLY A 95 -4.60 13.80 -5.40
C GLY A 95 -4.54 12.28 -5.62
N ALA A 96 -4.07 11.50 -4.65
CA ALA A 96 -4.22 10.04 -4.68
C ALA A 96 -5.69 9.63 -4.59
N LYS A 97 -5.99 8.42 -5.06
CA LYS A 97 -7.27 7.77 -4.72
C LYS A 97 -7.27 7.43 -3.22
N PRO A 98 -8.45 7.48 -2.56
CA PRO A 98 -8.54 7.13 -1.14
C PRO A 98 -8.11 5.68 -0.92
N SER A 99 -7.48 5.47 0.23
CA SER A 99 -7.06 4.19 0.79
C SER A 99 -7.49 4.15 2.25
N PHE A 100 -7.60 2.98 2.85
CA PHE A 100 -7.78 2.88 4.30
C PHE A 100 -6.47 3.21 5.00
N LEU A 101 -6.48 4.22 5.87
CA LEU A 101 -5.39 4.50 6.78
C LEU A 101 -5.48 3.51 7.96
N ILE A 102 -4.41 2.75 8.18
CA ILE A 102 -4.33 1.80 9.28
C ILE A 102 -3.49 2.44 10.40
N GLU A 103 -4.16 2.95 11.43
CA GLU A 103 -3.49 3.67 12.52
C GLU A 103 -2.95 2.75 13.63
N SER A 104 -3.65 1.66 13.95
CA SER A 104 -3.19 0.67 14.94
C SER A 104 -2.58 -0.53 14.25
N LEU A 105 -1.33 -0.82 14.61
CA LEU A 105 -0.53 -1.92 14.08
C LEU A 105 -0.23 -3.01 15.13
N ASP A 106 -0.89 -2.94 16.29
CA ASP A 106 -0.51 -3.72 17.48
C ASP A 106 -1.05 -5.16 17.49
N ASN A 107 -2.05 -5.46 16.64
CA ASN A 107 -2.70 -6.77 16.59
C ASN A 107 -2.43 -7.49 15.26
N ARG A 108 -1.38 -8.31 15.24
CA ARG A 108 -0.96 -9.08 14.07
C ARG A 108 -2.04 -9.97 13.48
N GLU A 109 -2.79 -10.69 14.32
CA GLU A 109 -3.84 -11.60 13.85
C GLU A 109 -4.98 -10.86 13.17
N TYR A 110 -5.35 -9.71 13.74
CA TYR A 110 -6.35 -8.82 13.18
C TYR A 110 -5.91 -8.25 11.82
N LEU A 111 -4.69 -7.71 11.77
CA LEU A 111 -4.12 -7.13 10.55
C LEU A 111 -3.97 -8.18 9.45
N ALA A 112 -3.51 -9.39 9.78
CA ALA A 112 -3.40 -10.49 8.84
C ALA A 112 -4.76 -10.84 8.20
N LYS A 113 -5.84 -10.87 9.00
CA LYS A 113 -7.20 -11.12 8.50
C LYS A 113 -7.65 -10.04 7.50
N ILE A 114 -7.45 -8.76 7.85
CA ILE A 114 -7.85 -7.65 6.97
C ILE A 114 -7.03 -7.67 5.67
N VAL A 115 -5.70 -7.77 5.77
CA VAL A 115 -4.81 -7.77 4.60
C VAL A 115 -5.10 -8.95 3.69
N TYR A 116 -5.35 -10.13 4.25
CA TYR A 116 -5.72 -11.31 3.48
C TYR A 116 -7.08 -11.14 2.78
N ALA A 117 -8.08 -10.60 3.48
CA ALA A 117 -9.39 -10.30 2.90
C ALA A 117 -9.29 -9.30 1.75
N THR A 118 -8.54 -8.22 1.93
CA THR A 118 -8.22 -7.25 0.88
C THR A 118 -7.51 -7.92 -0.30
N TYR A 119 -6.48 -8.72 -0.03
CA TYR A 119 -5.72 -9.45 -1.07
C TYR A 119 -6.61 -10.34 -1.95
N LYS A 120 -7.62 -11.01 -1.38
CA LYS A 120 -8.51 -11.91 -2.12
C LYS A 120 -9.41 -11.17 -3.12
N GLU A 121 -9.83 -9.94 -2.81
CA GLU A 121 -10.66 -9.15 -3.72
C GLU A 121 -9.84 -8.40 -4.78
N LEU A 122 -8.52 -8.30 -4.61
CA LEU A 122 -7.66 -7.66 -5.58
C LEU A 122 -7.46 -8.54 -6.83
N PRO A 123 -7.51 -7.94 -8.04
CA PRO A 123 -7.35 -8.69 -9.28
C PRO A 123 -6.02 -9.43 -9.29
N MET A 124 -6.03 -10.67 -9.77
CA MET A 124 -4.81 -11.47 -9.85
C MET A 124 -3.73 -10.76 -10.67
N PRO A 125 -2.46 -10.83 -10.22
CA PRO A 125 -1.38 -10.29 -11.02
C PRO A 125 -1.33 -11.12 -12.29
N LYS A 126 -1.32 -10.48 -13.47
CA LYS A 126 -1.16 -11.21 -14.74
C LYS A 126 0.14 -11.99 -14.62
N LEU A 127 0.05 -13.32 -14.66
CA LEU A 127 1.19 -14.23 -14.66
C LEU A 127 2.21 -13.70 -15.66
N LYS A 128 3.41 -13.34 -15.18
CA LYS A 128 4.50 -13.01 -16.09
C LYS A 128 4.85 -14.32 -16.80
N LYS A 129 4.64 -14.37 -18.12
CA LYS A 129 5.14 -15.47 -18.94
C LYS A 129 6.65 -15.57 -18.69
N THR A 130 7.09 -16.67 -18.11
CA THR A 130 8.51 -17.02 -17.99
C THR A 130 9.09 -17.05 -19.39
N LYS A 131 10.06 -16.19 -19.68
CA LYS A 131 10.84 -16.32 -20.91
C LYS A 131 11.73 -17.56 -20.73
N LYS A 132 11.55 -18.55 -21.59
CA LYS A 132 12.41 -19.71 -21.74
C LYS A 132 13.60 -19.33 -22.62
#